data_AF-A0A0N4YE34-F1
#
_entry.id   AF-A0A0N4YE34-F1
#
_cell.length_a   1.000
_cell.length_b   1.000
_cell.length_c   1.000
_cell.angle_alpha   90.00
_cell.angle_beta   90.00
_cell.angle_gamma   90.00
#
_symmetry.space_group_name_H-M   'P 1'
#
loop_
_entity.id
_entity.type
_entity.pdbx_description
1 polymer ?
#
loop_
_entity_poly.entity_id
_entity_poly.type
_entity_poly.pdbx_seq_one_letter_code
_entity_poly.pdbx_strand_id
1 'polypeptide(L)'
;MRRCYASCCLAAVVLLNVDAQFNIPIPFGNIGLNKGKGGELEITSNEGFDLFGFGGKRNTKLVAGNGTFYIAKEDKALVNGTEYGGSGAFAFDKQKGINVGQNVTLGDMTVVGGPGRESNFIADLLATLRQLFGKNPP
;
A
#
# COMPACT_ATOMS: atom_id res chain seq x y z
N MET A 1 31.46 -38.73 -20.60
CA MET A 1 31.56 -37.55 -19.71
C MET A 1 30.78 -36.33 -20.22
N ARG A 2 29.49 -36.47 -20.60
CA ARG A 2 28.67 -35.35 -21.13
C ARG A 2 27.38 -35.07 -20.33
N ARG A 3 27.01 -35.95 -19.38
CA ARG A 3 25.73 -35.87 -18.66
C ARG A 3 25.79 -35.07 -17.34
N CYS A 4 26.96 -34.91 -16.73
CA CYS A 4 27.10 -34.16 -15.47
C CYS A 4 27.01 -32.63 -15.65
N TYR A 5 27.47 -32.08 -16.79
CA TYR A 5 27.44 -30.64 -17.03
C TYR A 5 26.02 -30.09 -17.24
N ALA A 6 25.13 -30.86 -17.89
CA ALA A 6 23.76 -30.44 -18.14
C ALA A 6 22.92 -30.33 -16.85
N SER A 7 23.13 -31.23 -15.89
CA SER A 7 22.42 -31.22 -14.61
C SER A 7 22.87 -30.07 -13.70
N CYS A 8 24.15 -29.69 -13.75
CA CYS A 8 24.69 -28.58 -12.96
C CYS A 8 24.20 -27.21 -13.47
N CYS A 9 24.09 -27.03 -14.80
CA CYS A 9 23.51 -25.82 -15.39
C CYS A 9 22.01 -25.70 -15.09
N LEU A 10 21.26 -26.81 -15.07
CA LEU A 10 19.84 -26.79 -14.75
C LEU A 10 19.58 -26.38 -13.29
N ALA A 11 20.40 -26.87 -12.35
CA ALA A 11 20.33 -26.48 -10.94
C ALA A 11 20.68 -24.99 -10.72
N ALA A 12 21.68 -24.47 -11.45
CA ALA A 12 22.04 -23.05 -11.40
C ALA A 12 20.92 -22.14 -11.95
N VAL A 13 20.22 -22.57 -13.00
CA VAL A 13 19.06 -21.83 -13.56
C VAL A 13 17.88 -21.82 -12.59
N VAL A 14 17.62 -22.92 -11.88
CA VAL A 14 16.55 -22.97 -10.87
C VAL A 14 16.85 -22.08 -9.66
N LEU A 15 18.10 -22.04 -9.19
CA LEU A 15 18.52 -21.19 -8.07
C LEU A 15 18.52 -19.68 -8.39
N LEU A 16 18.72 -19.31 -9.66
CA LEU A 16 18.67 -17.91 -10.11
C LEU A 16 17.24 -17.39 -10.37
N ASN A 17 16.24 -18.27 -10.42
CA ASN A 17 14.83 -17.94 -10.65
C ASN A 17 13.95 -18.02 -9.39
N VAL A 18 14.56 -18.18 -8.21
CA VAL A 18 13.80 -18.11 -6.95
C VAL A 18 13.52 -16.62 -6.68
N ASP A 19 12.34 -16.16 -7.06
CA ASP A 19 11.79 -14.90 -6.58
C ASP A 19 11.62 -15.01 -5.07
N ALA A 20 12.67 -14.62 -4.35
CA ALA A 20 12.72 -14.74 -2.92
C ALA A 20 11.85 -13.65 -2.30
N GLN A 21 10.68 -14.05 -1.82
CA GLN A 21 9.83 -13.22 -0.98
C GLN A 21 10.20 -13.45 0.49
N PHE A 22 10.52 -12.38 1.20
CA PHE A 22 10.83 -12.42 2.64
C PHE A 22 9.80 -11.63 3.42
N ASN A 23 9.38 -12.16 4.57
CA ASN A 23 8.50 -11.46 5.49
C ASN A 23 9.14 -11.46 6.88
N ILE A 24 9.45 -10.27 7.41
CA ILE A 24 10.07 -10.09 8.72
C ILE A 24 8.96 -9.67 9.68
N PRO A 25 8.52 -10.54 10.61
CA PRO A 25 7.52 -10.17 11.59
C PRO A 25 8.11 -9.17 12.60
N ILE A 26 7.30 -8.19 13.01
CA ILE A 26 7.59 -7.26 14.11
C ILE A 26 6.40 -7.24 15.06
N PRO A 27 6.56 -6.84 16.33
CA PRO A 27 5.41 -6.66 17.22
C PRO A 27 4.38 -5.74 16.56
N PHE A 28 3.14 -6.21 16.46
CA PHE A 28 2.03 -5.50 15.80
C PHE A 28 2.25 -5.25 14.30
N GLY A 29 3.00 -6.11 13.58
CA GLY A 29 3.17 -5.91 12.14
C GLY A 29 4.11 -6.87 11.41
N ASN A 30 4.45 -6.50 10.17
CA ASN A 30 5.44 -7.17 9.34
C ASN A 30 6.05 -6.25 8.27
N ILE A 31 7.26 -6.60 7.83
CA ILE A 31 7.92 -6.01 6.67
C ILE A 31 8.12 -7.08 5.60
N GLY A 32 7.50 -6.90 4.43
CA GLY A 32 7.62 -7.76 3.28
C GLY A 32 8.60 -7.21 2.24
N LEU A 33 9.44 -8.08 1.69
CA LEU A 33 10.30 -7.82 0.53
C LEU A 33 9.91 -8.81 -0.57
N ASN A 34 9.64 -8.30 -1.77
CA ASN A 34 9.25 -9.12 -2.91
C ASN A 34 9.92 -8.62 -4.19
N LYS A 35 10.18 -9.52 -5.13
CA LYS A 35 10.62 -9.19 -6.48
C LYS A 35 9.42 -9.29 -7.42
N GLY A 36 9.08 -8.17 -8.06
CA GLY A 36 8.01 -8.09 -9.04
C GLY A 36 8.36 -8.90 -10.30
N LYS A 37 7.32 -9.35 -11.02
CA LYS A 37 7.47 -10.14 -12.25
C LYS A 37 8.25 -9.39 -13.35
N GLY A 38 8.29 -8.06 -13.30
CA GLY A 38 9.07 -7.20 -14.20
C GLY A 38 10.49 -6.90 -13.71
N GLY A 39 10.91 -7.50 -12.59
CA GLY A 39 12.18 -7.20 -11.94
C GLY A 39 12.15 -5.96 -11.04
N GLU A 40 10.97 -5.40 -10.74
CA GLU A 40 10.85 -4.36 -9.72
C GLU A 40 11.12 -4.91 -8.32
N LEU A 41 11.67 -4.09 -7.42
CA LEU A 41 11.72 -4.38 -6.00
C LEU A 41 10.47 -3.81 -5.33
N GLU A 42 9.74 -4.65 -4.62
CA GLU A 42 8.61 -4.26 -3.79
C GLU A 42 8.96 -4.43 -2.30
N ILE A 43 8.77 -3.36 -1.54
CA ILE A 43 8.92 -3.31 -0.09
C ILE A 43 7.54 -2.95 0.48
N THR A 44 7.04 -3.74 1.42
CA THR A 44 5.80 -3.47 2.13
C THR A 44 6.08 -3.45 3.64
N SER A 45 5.46 -2.51 4.35
CA SER A 45 5.38 -2.50 5.81
C SER A 45 3.92 -2.46 6.19
N ASN A 46 3.49 -3.38 7.05
CA ASN A 46 2.14 -3.44 7.56
C ASN A 46 2.24 -3.45 9.08
N GLU A 47 1.71 -2.41 9.72
CA GLU A 47 1.74 -2.22 11.15
C GLU A 47 0.31 -1.96 11.63
N GLY A 48 -0.04 -2.45 12.80
CA GLY A 48 -1.31 -2.15 13.43
C GLY A 48 -1.64 -3.01 14.63
N PHE A 49 -2.48 -2.45 15.49
CA PHE A 49 -3.01 -3.11 16.67
C PHE A 49 -4.48 -2.74 16.85
N ASP A 50 -5.24 -3.64 17.46
CA ASP A 50 -6.63 -3.45 17.84
C ASP A 50 -6.82 -3.95 19.27
N LEU A 51 -7.22 -3.05 20.16
CA LEU A 51 -7.55 -3.30 21.54
C LEU A 51 -9.01 -2.90 21.77
N PHE A 52 -9.90 -3.89 21.76
CA PHE A 52 -11.33 -3.71 22.01
C PHE A 52 -12.02 -2.70 21.07
N GLY A 53 -11.64 -2.69 19.79
CA GLY A 53 -12.19 -1.78 18.78
C GLY A 53 -11.51 -0.41 18.78
N PHE A 54 -10.47 -0.21 19.60
CA PHE A 54 -9.62 0.97 19.59
C PHE A 54 -8.21 0.59 19.16
N GLY A 55 -7.68 1.29 18.17
CA GLY A 55 -6.38 0.95 17.66
C GLY A 55 -5.98 1.80 16.48
N GLY A 56 -5.03 1.29 15.72
CA GLY A 56 -4.59 1.94 14.51
C GLY A 56 -3.85 0.98 13.62
N LYS A 57 -3.83 1.31 12.33
CA LYS A 57 -3.04 0.62 11.32
C LYS A 57 -2.27 1.64 10.49
N ARG A 58 -1.10 1.20 10.05
CA ARG A 58 -0.23 1.90 9.15
C ARG A 58 0.30 0.93 8.11
N ASN A 59 0.09 1.23 6.85
CA ASN A 59 0.60 0.43 5.75
C ASN A 59 1.46 1.32 4.86
N THR A 60 2.61 0.82 4.44
CA THR A 60 3.48 1.50 3.48
C THR A 60 3.88 0.50 2.41
N LYS A 61 3.79 0.90 1.14
CA LYS A 61 4.26 0.11 0.00
C LYS A 61 5.17 0.98 -0.85
N LEU A 62 6.35 0.47 -1.17
CA LEU A 62 7.30 1.07 -2.09
C LEU A 62 7.60 0.05 -3.18
N VAL A 63 7.42 0.44 -4.44
CA VAL A 63 7.85 -0.34 -5.60
C VAL A 63 8.81 0.51 -6.41
N ALA A 64 10.00 -0.02 -6.69
CA ALA A 64 10.99 0.69 -7.47
C ALA A 64 11.72 -0.28 -8.40
N GLY A 65 11.89 0.10 -9.67
CA GLY A 65 12.62 -0.67 -10.65
C GLY A 65 11.96 -0.63 -12.01
N ASN A 66 12.69 -1.07 -13.04
CA ASN A 66 12.23 -1.14 -14.42
C ASN A 66 11.67 0.18 -15.02
N GLY A 67 11.86 1.32 -14.36
CA GLY A 67 11.27 2.60 -14.76
C GLY A 67 9.94 2.95 -14.12
N THR A 68 9.54 2.19 -13.11
CA THR A 68 8.41 2.50 -12.26
C THR A 68 8.95 2.86 -10.87
N PHE A 69 8.36 3.91 -10.30
CA PHE A 69 8.50 4.25 -8.90
C PHE A 69 7.10 4.45 -8.33
N TYR A 70 6.77 3.75 -7.27
CA TYR A 70 5.48 3.84 -6.62
C TYR A 70 5.71 3.85 -5.12
N ILE A 71 5.08 4.79 -4.43
CA ILE A 71 5.03 4.82 -2.99
C ILE A 71 3.60 5.06 -2.58
N ALA A 72 3.10 4.25 -1.66
CA ALA A 72 1.80 4.44 -1.05
C ALA A 72 1.91 4.29 0.46
N LYS A 73 1.12 5.09 1.15
CA LYS A 73 0.99 5.07 2.61
C LYS A 73 -0.48 5.10 2.97
N GLU A 74 -0.86 4.35 3.99
CA GLU A 74 -2.15 4.42 4.66
C GLU A 74 -1.89 4.56 6.15
N ASP A 75 -2.55 5.51 6.79
CA ASP A 75 -2.58 5.66 8.25
C ASP A 75 -4.05 5.80 8.67
N LYS A 76 -4.56 4.85 9.46
CA LYS A 76 -5.93 4.88 9.94
C LYS A 76 -6.00 4.54 11.43
N ALA A 77 -6.80 5.29 12.16
CA ALA A 77 -7.24 4.97 13.50
C ALA A 77 -8.48 4.07 13.43
N LEU A 78 -8.58 3.13 14.36
CA LEU A 78 -9.77 2.35 14.63
C LEU A 78 -10.42 2.92 15.89
N VAL A 79 -11.67 3.38 15.79
CA VAL A 79 -12.43 3.92 16.91
C VAL A 79 -13.77 3.19 16.94
N ASN A 80 -13.99 2.41 17.99
CA ASN A 80 -15.16 1.55 18.15
C ASN A 80 -15.44 0.66 16.90
N GLY A 81 -14.38 0.02 16.38
CA GLY A 81 -14.46 -0.83 15.19
C GLY A 81 -14.58 -0.08 13.86
N THR A 82 -14.55 1.25 13.87
CA THR A 82 -14.73 2.11 12.68
C THR A 82 -13.43 2.80 12.29
N GLU A 83 -13.08 2.78 11.01
CA GLU A 83 -11.81 3.34 10.53
C GLU A 83 -11.90 4.83 10.22
N TYR A 84 -10.91 5.60 10.67
CA TYR A 84 -10.77 7.03 10.39
C TYR A 84 -9.32 7.34 10.04
N GLY A 85 -9.07 7.98 8.91
CA GLY A 85 -7.70 8.36 8.55
C GLY A 85 -7.51 8.67 7.09
N GLY A 86 -6.28 8.56 6.62
CA GLY A 86 -5.90 8.96 5.28
C GLY A 86 -5.03 7.92 4.60
N SER A 87 -5.10 7.90 3.27
CA SER A 87 -4.11 7.23 2.45
C SER A 87 -3.63 8.13 1.33
N GLY A 88 -2.42 7.89 0.85
CA GLY A 88 -1.82 8.64 -0.22
C GLY A 88 -0.94 7.74 -1.07
N ALA A 89 -0.89 8.02 -2.35
CA ALA A 89 -0.01 7.33 -3.28
C ALA A 89 0.61 8.32 -4.26
N PHE A 90 1.89 8.12 -4.54
CA PHE A 90 2.61 8.75 -5.63
C PHE A 90 3.15 7.65 -6.53
N ALA A 91 2.86 7.73 -7.81
CA ALA A 91 3.34 6.82 -8.82
C ALA A 91 4.00 7.61 -9.95
N PHE A 92 5.14 7.13 -10.40
CA PHE A 92 5.77 7.48 -11.65
C PHE A 92 5.93 6.21 -12.47
N ASP A 93 5.51 6.27 -13.72
CA ASP A 93 5.70 5.19 -14.69
C ASP A 93 6.22 5.80 -16.00
N LYS A 94 7.23 5.17 -16.60
CA LYS A 94 7.81 5.66 -17.87
C LYS A 94 6.80 5.83 -19.00
N GLN A 95 5.72 5.05 -19.03
CA GLN A 95 4.71 5.08 -20.09
C GLN A 95 3.52 5.97 -19.71
N LYS A 96 3.12 5.94 -18.43
CA LYS A 96 1.89 6.62 -17.96
C LYS A 96 2.14 7.97 -17.29
N GLY A 97 3.40 8.32 -17.00
CA GLY A 97 3.78 9.57 -16.35
C GLY A 97 3.56 9.56 -14.84
N ILE A 98 3.27 10.73 -14.27
CA ILE A 98 3.05 10.92 -12.83
C ILE A 98 1.57 10.75 -12.51
N ASN A 99 1.26 9.98 -11.47
CA ASN A 99 -0.07 9.85 -10.89
C ASN A 99 0.01 10.03 -9.38
N VAL A 100 -0.84 10.90 -8.82
CA VAL A 100 -0.91 11.15 -7.38
C VAL A 100 -2.34 10.91 -6.93
N GLY A 101 -2.50 10.13 -5.86
CA GLY A 101 -3.78 9.86 -5.23
C GLY A 101 -3.73 10.23 -3.76
N GLN A 102 -4.82 10.76 -3.23
CA GLN A 102 -5.00 10.99 -1.80
C GLN A 102 -6.42 10.59 -1.43
N ASN A 103 -6.61 9.86 -0.33
CA ASN A 103 -7.91 9.48 0.16
C ASN A 103 -8.05 9.85 1.62
N VAL A 104 -9.28 10.16 2.03
CA VAL A 104 -9.66 10.35 3.43
C VAL A 104 -10.82 9.41 3.74
N THR A 105 -10.66 8.55 4.73
CA THR A 105 -11.68 7.63 5.23
C THR A 105 -12.26 8.17 6.53
N LEU A 106 -13.58 8.30 6.60
CA LEU A 106 -14.35 8.76 7.76
C LEU A 106 -15.49 7.76 8.02
N GLY A 107 -15.15 6.65 8.67
CA GLY A 107 -16.04 5.50 8.83
C GLY A 107 -16.38 4.84 7.50
N ASP A 108 -17.67 4.70 7.20
CA ASP A 108 -18.15 4.03 5.98
C ASP A 108 -17.93 4.86 4.70
N MET A 109 -17.39 6.07 4.83
CA MET A 109 -17.20 7.00 3.73
C MET A 109 -15.72 7.14 3.40
N THR A 110 -15.37 7.10 2.12
CA THR A 110 -14.01 7.40 1.64
C THR A 110 -14.08 8.41 0.52
N VAL A 111 -13.38 9.52 0.70
CA VAL A 111 -13.28 10.61 -0.26
C VAL A 111 -11.94 10.50 -0.99
N VAL A 112 -11.97 10.62 -2.32
CA VAL A 112 -10.81 10.38 -3.20
C VAL A 112 -10.41 11.67 -3.91
N GLY A 113 -9.14 12.02 -3.79
CA GLY A 113 -8.50 13.21 -4.33
C GLY A 113 -7.26 12.89 -5.16
N GLY A 114 -6.64 13.94 -5.68
CA GLY A 114 -5.50 13.88 -6.59
C GLY A 114 -5.64 14.89 -7.74
N PRO A 115 -4.64 14.95 -8.63
CA PRO A 115 -4.62 15.88 -9.76
C PRO A 115 -5.88 15.76 -10.62
N GLY A 116 -6.55 16.88 -10.88
CA GLY A 116 -7.78 16.94 -11.67
C GLY A 116 -9.06 16.52 -10.92
N ARG A 117 -8.96 16.23 -9.61
CA ARG A 117 -10.10 15.86 -8.75
C ARG A 117 -10.25 16.79 -7.55
N GLU A 118 -9.50 17.89 -7.49
CA GLU A 118 -9.40 18.78 -6.33
C GLU A 118 -10.75 19.41 -5.96
N SER A 119 -11.51 19.88 -6.97
CA SER A 119 -12.82 20.50 -6.75
C SER A 119 -13.84 19.51 -6.17
N ASN A 120 -13.89 18.31 -6.74
CA ASN A 120 -14.79 17.25 -6.27
C ASN A 120 -14.35 16.72 -4.91
N PHE A 121 -13.04 16.60 -4.68
CA PHE A 121 -12.50 16.18 -3.39
C PHE A 121 -12.95 17.10 -2.25
N ILE A 122 -12.84 18.43 -2.44
CA ILE A 122 -13.28 19.39 -1.41
C ILE A 122 -14.79 19.30 -1.20
N ALA A 123 -15.58 19.20 -2.28
CA ALA A 123 -17.03 19.09 -2.19
C ALA A 123 -17.47 17.81 -1.46
N ASP A 124 -16.89 16.67 -1.82
CA ASP A 124 -17.18 15.36 -1.25
C ASP A 124 -16.71 15.29 0.21
N LEU A 125 -15.56 15.87 0.54
CA LEU A 125 -15.08 15.98 1.92
C LEU A 125 -16.02 16.81 2.78
N LEU A 126 -16.48 17.96 2.29
CA LEU A 126 -17.44 18.80 3.00
C LEU A 126 -18.78 18.08 3.20
N ALA A 127 -19.28 17.38 2.18
CA ALA A 127 -20.51 16.60 2.28
C ALA A 127 -20.38 15.48 3.33
N THR A 128 -19.26 14.76 3.30
CA THR A 128 -18.92 13.70 4.25
C THR A 128 -18.86 14.22 5.69
N LEU A 129 -18.17 15.34 5.92
CA LEU A 129 -18.09 15.98 7.24
C LEU A 129 -19.46 16.43 7.74
N ARG A 130 -20.30 17.04 6.88
CA ARG A 130 -21.66 17.45 7.25
C ARG A 130 -22.53 16.26 7.64
N GLN A 131 -22.40 15.14 6.92
CA GLN A 131 -23.15 13.93 7.25
C GLN A 131 -22.69 13.31 8.57
N LEU A 132 -21.38 13.33 8.84
CA LEU A 132 -20.80 12.82 10.08
C LEU A 132 -21.25 13.65 11.30
N PHE A 133 -21.15 14.98 11.23
CA PHE A 133 -21.56 15.87 12.33
C PHE A 133 -23.08 16.07 12.41
N GLY A 134 -23.82 15.91 11.31
CA GLY A 134 -25.28 15.97 11.30
C GLY A 134 -25.93 14.75 11.96
N LYS A 135 -25.22 13.61 12.03
CA LYS A 135 -25.69 12.40 12.73
C LYS A 135 -25.37 12.38 14.22
N ASN A 136 -24.44 13.20 14.70
CA ASN A 136 -24.06 13.31 16.10
C ASN A 136 -24.35 14.74 16.61
N PRO A 137 -25.56 15.06 17.11
CA PRO A 137 -25.74 16.29 17.87
C PRO A 137 -24.90 16.21 19.17
N PRO A 138 -24.47 17.36 19.70
CA PRO A 138 -23.71 17.44 20.96
C PRO A 138 -24.45 16.81 22.14
#